data_AF-A0A1G9QIM4-F1
#
_entry.id   AF-A0A1G9QIM4-F1
#
_cell.length_a   1.000
_cell.length_b   1.000
_cell.length_c   1.000
_cell.angle_alpha   90.00
_cell.angle_beta   90.00
_cell.angle_gamma   90.00
#
_symmetry.space_group_name_H-M   'P 1'
#
loop_
_entity.id
_entity.type
_entity.pdbx_description
1 polymer ?
#
loop_
_entity_poly.entity_id
_entity_poly.type
_entity_poly.pdbx_seq_one_letter_code
_entity_poly.pdbx_strand_id
1 'polypeptide(L)'
;MSARWLLVCALALLTSCTSGGDLPDGATLLSKSAESMRSVKTVHFTIKVDGELPDVPVKEADGDLTSSGDSKGTAKVTFGGQLLSIEYVLTGGNLHFKGPTGGFTKLPAAFAGQVYDPSAILNPDKGVAQVLASAKDAKTKSSGDVSVVEATVPKDVAAGLVPGISADVKATFSIDKDNKLKSALFELPGGQKIDIGLTDFDKPVTVTAPA
;
A
#
# COMPACT_ATOMS: atom_id res chain seq x y z
N MET A 1 -67.69 -22.43 -25.46
CA MET A 1 -66.75 -23.13 -24.53
C MET A 1 -65.57 -22.20 -24.33
N SER A 2 -65.52 -21.65 -23.13
CA SER A 2 -64.82 -20.42 -22.76
C SER A 2 -63.38 -20.71 -22.33
N ALA A 3 -62.47 -19.80 -22.70
CA ALA A 3 -61.07 -19.80 -22.31
C ALA A 3 -60.88 -19.70 -20.78
N ARG A 4 -59.81 -20.31 -20.26
CA ARG A 4 -59.25 -19.94 -18.95
C ARG A 4 -57.73 -19.98 -18.98
N TRP A 5 -57.14 -18.79 -18.95
CA TRP A 5 -55.74 -18.50 -18.69
C TRP A 5 -55.37 -18.89 -17.26
N LEU A 6 -54.12 -19.31 -17.04
CA LEU A 6 -53.43 -19.16 -15.76
C LEU A 6 -51.94 -18.92 -16.04
N LEU A 7 -51.55 -17.66 -15.83
CA LEU A 7 -50.18 -17.22 -15.59
C LEU A 7 -49.59 -18.03 -14.43
N VAL A 8 -48.35 -18.50 -14.58
CA VAL A 8 -47.51 -18.93 -13.45
C VAL A 8 -46.39 -17.91 -13.29
N CYS A 9 -46.35 -17.35 -12.09
CA CYS A 9 -45.51 -16.25 -11.63
C CYS A 9 -44.02 -16.57 -11.67
N ALA A 10 -43.25 -15.55 -12.05
CA ALA A 10 -41.82 -15.43 -11.80
C ALA A 10 -41.52 -15.50 -10.29
N LEU A 11 -40.59 -16.37 -9.91
CA LEU A 11 -39.94 -16.34 -8.59
C LEU A 11 -38.49 -15.94 -8.79
N ALA A 12 -38.21 -14.66 -8.56
CA ALA A 12 -36.86 -14.12 -8.47
C ALA A 12 -36.17 -14.69 -7.21
N LEU A 13 -35.10 -15.45 -7.40
CA LEU A 13 -34.18 -15.81 -6.33
C LEU A 13 -33.32 -14.59 -6.01
N LEU A 14 -33.80 -13.76 -5.08
CA LEU A 14 -32.94 -12.82 -4.36
C LEU A 14 -32.08 -13.67 -3.42
N THR A 15 -30.81 -13.87 -3.78
CA THR A 15 -29.78 -14.37 -2.87
C THR A 15 -29.53 -13.31 -1.80
N SER A 16 -30.32 -13.43 -0.73
CA SER A 16 -30.11 -12.75 0.54
C SER A 16 -28.78 -13.23 1.15
N CYS A 17 -27.71 -12.47 0.94
CA CYS A 17 -26.48 -12.62 1.72
C CYS A 17 -26.69 -11.91 3.06
N THR A 18 -27.43 -12.56 3.96
CA THR A 18 -27.36 -12.24 5.39
C THR A 18 -26.08 -12.88 5.93
N SER A 19 -25.09 -12.07 6.28
CA SER A 19 -23.97 -12.51 7.11
C SER A 19 -23.96 -11.64 8.38
N GLY A 20 -24.99 -11.82 9.19
CA GLY A 20 -25.04 -11.36 10.58
C GLY A 20 -24.21 -12.24 11.51
N GLY A 21 -22.97 -12.57 11.13
CA GLY A 21 -21.97 -13.11 12.04
C GLY A 21 -21.17 -11.96 12.65
N ASP A 22 -20.73 -12.11 13.90
CA ASP A 22 -19.80 -11.14 14.50
C ASP A 22 -18.57 -10.99 13.61
N LEU A 23 -18.19 -9.75 13.30
CA LEU A 23 -16.98 -9.47 12.54
C LEU A 23 -15.75 -9.97 13.32
N PRO A 24 -14.72 -10.48 12.64
CA PRO A 24 -13.49 -10.91 13.30
C PRO A 24 -12.83 -9.76 14.06
N ASP A 25 -12.11 -10.08 15.12
CA ASP A 25 -11.38 -9.10 15.92
C ASP A 25 -10.30 -8.38 15.07
N GLY A 26 -10.35 -7.04 15.06
CA GLY A 26 -9.50 -6.21 14.21
C GLY A 26 -8.03 -6.27 14.62
N ALA A 27 -7.75 -6.28 15.93
CA ALA A 27 -6.38 -6.36 16.44
C ALA A 27 -5.73 -7.70 16.04
N THR A 28 -6.48 -8.80 16.14
CA THR A 28 -6.04 -10.12 15.69
C THR A 28 -5.76 -10.16 14.19
N LEU A 29 -6.63 -9.56 13.36
CA LEU A 29 -6.41 -9.48 11.91
C LEU A 29 -5.11 -8.70 11.57
N LEU A 30 -4.89 -7.55 12.21
CA LEU A 30 -3.68 -6.75 11.98
C LEU A 30 -2.42 -7.49 12.45
N SER A 31 -2.47 -8.18 13.60
CA SER A 31 -1.34 -8.97 14.11
C SER A 31 -0.97 -10.11 13.16
N LYS A 32 -1.95 -10.89 12.69
CA LYS A 32 -1.71 -11.96 11.70
C LYS A 32 -1.19 -11.40 10.39
N SER A 33 -1.69 -10.23 9.98
CA SER A 33 -1.21 -9.58 8.77
C SER A 33 0.23 -9.10 8.90
N ALA A 34 0.60 -8.53 10.05
CA ALA A 34 1.98 -8.18 10.35
C ALA A 34 2.92 -9.39 10.25
N GLU A 35 2.53 -10.54 10.81
CA GLU A 35 3.31 -11.79 10.71
C GLU A 35 3.46 -12.26 9.27
N SER A 36 2.37 -12.30 8.49
CA SER A 36 2.42 -12.68 7.08
C SER A 36 3.32 -11.74 6.28
N MET A 37 3.19 -10.43 6.48
CA MET A 37 3.95 -9.42 5.73
C MET A 37 5.46 -9.47 6.03
N ARG A 38 5.90 -9.92 7.22
CA ARG A 38 7.34 -10.13 7.51
C ARG A 38 7.98 -11.21 6.65
N SER A 39 7.19 -12.14 6.12
CA SER A 39 7.68 -13.25 5.29
C SER A 39 7.74 -12.93 3.80
N VAL A 40 7.18 -11.79 3.37
CA VAL A 40 7.11 -11.39 1.96
C VAL A 40 8.50 -11.08 1.43
N LYS A 41 8.89 -11.74 0.35
CA LYS A 41 10.22 -11.60 -0.27
C LYS A 41 10.25 -10.58 -1.38
N THR A 42 9.17 -10.48 -2.14
CA THR A 42 8.98 -9.53 -3.23
C THR A 42 7.55 -9.04 -3.28
N VAL A 43 7.34 -7.83 -3.77
CA VAL A 43 6.01 -7.25 -3.95
C VAL A 43 6.01 -6.28 -5.12
N HIS A 44 4.89 -6.18 -5.82
CA HIS A 44 4.58 -5.03 -6.65
C HIS A 44 3.81 -4.02 -5.81
N PHE A 45 4.28 -2.79 -5.77
CA PHE A 45 3.67 -1.73 -4.97
C PHE A 45 3.21 -0.57 -5.82
N THR A 46 2.13 0.07 -5.37
CA THR A 46 1.71 1.38 -5.85
C THR A 46 1.58 2.34 -4.69
N ILE A 47 1.90 3.60 -4.92
CA ILE A 47 1.71 4.71 -3.97
C ILE A 47 1.01 5.83 -4.71
N LYS A 48 0.05 6.47 -4.04
CA LYS A 48 -0.56 7.72 -4.48
C LYS A 48 -0.71 8.66 -3.29
N VAL A 49 -0.31 9.91 -3.47
CA VAL A 49 -0.43 10.98 -2.47
C VAL A 49 -1.41 12.02 -2.99
N ASP A 50 -2.56 12.12 -2.33
CA ASP A 50 -3.55 13.16 -2.57
C ASP A 50 -3.36 14.30 -1.57
N GLY A 51 -3.00 15.48 -2.09
CA GLY A 51 -2.63 16.66 -1.31
C GLY A 51 -1.14 17.00 -1.40
N GLU A 52 -0.69 17.96 -0.60
CA GLU A 52 0.70 18.41 -0.56
C GLU A 52 1.36 17.99 0.76
N LEU A 53 2.50 17.30 0.65
CA LEU A 53 3.38 16.92 1.75
C LEU A 53 4.72 17.64 1.56
N PRO A 54 5.05 18.65 2.37
CA PRO A 54 6.24 19.50 2.14
C PRO A 54 7.55 18.73 2.02
N ASP A 55 7.70 17.66 2.81
CA ASP A 55 8.94 16.88 2.90
C ASP A 55 8.91 15.60 2.03
N VAL A 56 7.85 15.40 1.25
CA VAL A 56 7.67 14.20 0.40
C VAL A 56 7.36 14.64 -1.03
N PRO A 57 8.37 14.68 -1.91
CA PRO A 57 8.17 15.10 -3.30
C PRO A 57 7.43 14.06 -4.16
N VAL A 58 7.32 12.80 -3.71
CA VAL A 58 6.63 11.73 -4.45
C VAL A 58 5.12 11.95 -4.42
N LYS A 59 4.48 11.96 -5.60
CA LYS A 59 3.02 11.99 -5.79
C LYS A 59 2.45 10.64 -6.16
N GLU A 60 3.14 9.92 -7.03
CA GLU A 60 2.78 8.56 -7.43
C GLU A 60 4.05 7.72 -7.54
N ALA A 61 3.95 6.43 -7.22
CA ALA A 61 4.98 5.46 -7.52
C ALA A 61 4.34 4.13 -7.90
N ASP A 62 4.98 3.41 -8.81
CA ASP A 62 4.57 2.09 -9.29
C ASP A 62 5.86 1.30 -9.55
N GLY A 63 6.01 0.16 -8.90
CA GLY A 63 7.24 -0.60 -9.04
C GLY A 63 7.28 -1.92 -8.30
N ASP A 64 8.38 -2.63 -8.50
CA ASP A 64 8.67 -3.89 -7.83
C ASP A 64 9.74 -3.66 -6.76
N LEU A 65 9.58 -4.35 -5.64
CA LEU A 65 10.49 -4.28 -4.50
C LEU A 65 10.80 -5.67 -3.97
N THR A 66 12.06 -5.85 -3.57
CA THR A 66 12.55 -7.04 -2.87
C THR A 66 12.75 -6.74 -1.39
N SER A 67 12.67 -7.76 -0.55
CA SER A 67 12.98 -7.69 0.89
C SER A 67 14.43 -7.31 1.20
N SER A 68 15.36 -7.51 0.25
CA SER A 68 16.74 -7.00 0.32
C SER A 68 16.87 -5.50 0.05
N GLY A 69 15.78 -4.83 -0.34
CA GLY A 69 15.74 -3.40 -0.63
C GLY A 69 15.99 -3.01 -2.08
N ASP A 70 16.35 -3.97 -2.93
CA ASP A 70 16.43 -3.73 -4.38
C ASP A 70 15.03 -3.46 -4.94
N SER A 71 14.90 -2.43 -5.77
CA SER A 71 13.63 -2.00 -6.36
C SER A 71 13.81 -1.36 -7.73
N LYS A 72 12.74 -1.34 -8.51
CA LYS A 72 12.69 -0.63 -9.80
C LYS A 72 11.25 -0.20 -10.10
N GLY A 73 11.10 0.85 -10.87
CA GLY A 73 9.78 1.28 -11.31
C GLY A 73 9.76 2.69 -11.84
N THR A 74 8.58 3.29 -11.75
CA THR A 74 8.33 4.68 -12.13
C THR A 74 7.82 5.47 -10.94
N ALA A 75 8.11 6.76 -10.91
CA ALA A 75 7.55 7.68 -9.93
C ALA A 75 7.21 9.01 -10.58
N LYS A 76 6.14 9.65 -10.11
CA LYS A 76 5.87 11.06 -10.38
C LYS A 76 6.30 11.87 -9.16
N VAL A 77 7.23 12.79 -9.36
CA VAL A 77 7.81 13.62 -8.30
C VAL A 77 7.61 15.09 -8.59
N THR A 78 7.31 15.88 -7.58
CA THR A 78 7.30 17.34 -7.68
C THR A 78 8.72 17.87 -7.49
N PHE A 79 9.26 18.55 -8.49
CA PHE A 79 10.57 19.19 -8.43
C PHE A 79 10.49 20.61 -8.99
N GLY A 80 10.91 21.61 -8.23
CA GLY A 80 10.82 23.02 -8.63
C GLY A 80 9.39 23.49 -8.96
N GLY A 81 8.38 22.91 -8.32
CA GLY A 81 6.96 23.19 -8.57
C GLY A 81 6.38 22.50 -9.83
N GLN A 82 7.15 21.65 -10.51
CA GLN A 82 6.70 20.89 -11.68
C GLN A 82 6.59 19.41 -11.35
N LEU A 83 5.59 18.74 -11.92
CA LEU A 83 5.43 17.29 -11.81
C LEU A 83 6.25 16.61 -12.91
N LEU A 84 7.23 15.81 -12.51
CA LEU A 84 8.12 15.08 -13.41
C LEU A 84 7.90 13.57 -13.25
N SER A 85 7.82 12.86 -14.37
CA SER A 85 7.88 11.40 -14.38
C SER A 85 9.34 10.95 -14.44
N ILE A 86 9.73 10.05 -13.55
CA ILE A 86 11.05 9.44 -13.52
C ILE A 86 10.93 7.92 -13.57
N GLU A 87 11.89 7.28 -14.21
CA GLU A 87 12.16 5.84 -14.04
C GLU A 87 13.31 5.69 -13.06
N TYR A 88 13.28 4.66 -12.22
CA TYR A 88 14.36 4.40 -11.27
C TYR A 88 14.68 2.91 -11.12
N VAL A 89 15.91 2.64 -10.70
CA VAL A 89 16.42 1.33 -10.29
C VAL A 89 17.30 1.53 -9.06
N LEU A 90 16.92 0.98 -7.92
CA LEU A 90 17.72 0.90 -6.71
C LEU A 90 18.30 -0.51 -6.61
N THR A 91 19.61 -0.65 -6.77
CA THR A 91 20.29 -1.95 -6.62
C THR A 91 21.76 -1.77 -6.27
N GLY A 92 22.31 -2.71 -5.50
CA GLY A 92 23.72 -2.68 -5.11
C GLY A 92 24.14 -1.39 -4.40
N GLY A 93 23.23 -0.78 -3.63
CA GLY A 93 23.48 0.48 -2.90
C GLY A 93 23.51 1.74 -3.77
N ASN A 94 23.02 1.67 -5.02
CA ASN A 94 22.99 2.80 -5.94
C ASN A 94 21.57 3.05 -6.44
N LEU A 95 21.19 4.32 -6.48
CA LEU A 95 20.00 4.80 -7.18
C LEU A 95 20.39 5.17 -8.60
N HIS A 96 19.84 4.49 -9.58
CA HIS A 96 19.85 4.90 -10.96
C HIS A 96 18.50 5.54 -11.27
N PHE A 97 18.48 6.75 -11.84
CA PHE A 97 17.24 7.41 -12.21
C PHE A 97 17.34 8.00 -13.62
N LYS A 98 16.23 8.07 -14.32
CA LYS A 98 16.10 8.62 -15.66
C LYS A 98 14.91 9.58 -15.65
N GLY A 99 15.18 10.85 -15.92
CA GLY A 99 14.14 11.87 -16.07
C GLY A 99 13.49 11.85 -17.46
N PRO A 100 12.59 12.80 -17.75
CA PRO A 100 11.91 12.90 -19.04
C PRO A 100 12.85 13.08 -20.24
N THR A 101 14.05 13.60 -19.99
CA THR A 101 15.10 13.82 -20.99
C THR A 101 16.38 13.10 -20.57
N GLY A 102 17.14 12.61 -21.56
CA GLY A 102 18.45 11.98 -21.33
C GLY A 102 18.42 10.49 -20.96
N GLY A 103 19.55 10.01 -20.44
CA GLY A 103 19.77 8.62 -20.01
C GLY A 103 19.73 8.44 -18.49
N PHE A 104 20.08 7.25 -18.02
CA PHE A 104 20.19 6.98 -16.58
C PHE A 104 21.37 7.75 -15.98
N THR A 105 21.12 8.37 -14.84
CA THR A 105 22.13 8.98 -13.97
C THR A 105 22.23 8.15 -12.70
N LYS A 106 23.47 7.93 -12.22
CA LYS A 106 23.76 7.15 -11.02
C LYS A 106 24.05 8.08 -9.83
N LEU A 107 23.39 7.81 -8.72
CA LEU A 107 23.62 8.45 -7.42
C LEU A 107 23.77 7.38 -6.32
N PRO A 108 24.45 7.70 -5.21
CA PRO A 108 24.40 6.84 -4.02
C PRO A 108 22.96 6.65 -3.52
N ALA A 109 22.61 5.45 -3.03
CA ALA A 109 21.26 5.15 -2.51
C ALA A 109 20.80 6.11 -1.40
N ALA A 110 21.72 6.71 -0.64
CA ALA A 110 21.40 7.71 0.37
C ALA A 110 20.64 8.94 -0.19
N PHE A 111 20.74 9.22 -1.49
CA PHE A 111 19.94 10.25 -2.15
C PHE A 111 18.49 9.82 -2.37
N ALA A 112 18.20 8.52 -2.52
CA ALA A 112 16.83 8.02 -2.56
C ALA A 112 16.11 8.35 -1.25
N GLY A 113 16.76 8.16 -0.10
CA GLY A 113 16.21 8.49 1.21
C GLY A 113 15.90 9.99 1.44
N GLN A 114 16.43 10.90 0.62
CA GLN A 114 16.05 12.32 0.63
C GLN A 114 14.74 12.60 -0.11
N VAL A 115 14.29 11.66 -0.94
CA VAL A 115 13.07 11.74 -1.74
C VAL A 115 12.02 10.80 -1.12
N TYR A 116 12.32 9.51 -1.13
CA TYR A 116 11.62 8.41 -0.47
C TYR A 116 12.41 7.12 -0.72
N ASP A 117 12.65 6.30 0.32
CA ASP A 117 13.32 5.00 0.19
C ASP A 117 12.28 3.87 0.11
N PRO A 118 12.02 3.29 -1.08
CA PRO A 118 11.04 2.22 -1.22
C PRO A 118 11.43 0.95 -0.45
N SER A 119 12.71 0.73 -0.11
CA SER A 119 13.13 -0.42 0.69
C SER A 119 12.50 -0.45 2.09
N ALA A 120 12.06 0.71 2.58
CA ALA A 120 11.38 0.82 3.86
C ALA A 120 10.05 0.06 3.89
N ILE A 121 9.37 -0.14 2.76
CA ILE A 121 8.04 -0.78 2.70
C ILE A 121 8.08 -2.22 3.22
N LEU A 122 9.01 -3.04 2.73
CA LEU A 122 9.18 -4.45 3.13
C LEU A 122 10.21 -4.63 4.25
N ASN A 123 10.73 -3.55 4.84
CA ASN A 123 11.63 -3.66 5.99
C ASN A 123 10.89 -4.35 7.15
N PRO A 124 11.42 -5.44 7.73
CA PRO A 124 10.69 -6.22 8.74
C PRO A 124 10.50 -5.48 10.07
N ASP A 125 11.38 -4.53 10.38
CA ASP A 125 11.41 -3.82 11.66
C ASP A 125 10.77 -2.43 11.60
N LYS A 126 10.68 -1.84 10.40
CA LYS A 126 10.19 -0.46 10.20
C LYS A 126 9.06 -0.35 9.19
N GLY A 127 8.89 -1.34 8.32
CA GLY A 127 7.96 -1.31 7.20
C GLY A 127 6.52 -1.62 7.56
N VAL A 128 5.76 -2.08 6.56
CA VAL A 128 4.31 -2.33 6.71
C VAL A 128 3.98 -3.33 7.82
N ALA A 129 4.86 -4.31 8.06
CA ALA A 129 4.71 -5.24 9.18
C ALA A 129 4.72 -4.53 10.54
N GLN A 130 5.62 -3.56 10.73
CA GLN A 130 5.69 -2.78 11.96
C GLN A 130 4.50 -1.83 12.11
N VAL A 131 4.03 -1.24 11.00
CA VAL A 131 2.81 -0.41 10.97
C VAL A 131 1.60 -1.20 11.45
N LEU A 132 1.38 -2.37 10.87
CA LEU A 132 0.26 -3.25 11.23
C LEU A 132 0.35 -3.71 12.69
N ALA A 133 1.55 -4.08 13.17
CA ALA A 133 1.77 -4.53 14.54
C ALA A 133 1.59 -3.41 15.59
N SER A 134 1.81 -2.16 15.21
CA SER A 134 1.75 -1.01 16.13
C SER A 134 0.43 -0.26 16.11
N ALA A 135 -0.44 -0.57 15.14
CA ALA A 135 -1.74 0.08 14.99
C ALA A 135 -2.64 -0.20 16.21
N LYS A 136 -3.36 0.84 16.64
CA LYS A 136 -4.22 0.85 17.82
C LYS A 136 -5.69 1.03 17.41
N ASP A 137 -6.59 0.78 18.35
CA ASP A 137 -8.03 1.02 18.18
C ASP A 137 -8.64 0.30 16.96
N ALA A 138 -8.10 -0.89 16.67
CA ALA A 138 -8.44 -1.64 15.48
C ALA A 138 -9.90 -2.10 15.49
N LYS A 139 -10.63 -1.73 14.45
CA LYS A 139 -12.05 -2.05 14.26
C LYS A 139 -12.28 -2.62 12.87
N THR A 140 -12.69 -3.88 12.82
CA THR A 140 -13.15 -4.51 11.57
C THR A 140 -14.46 -3.86 11.13
N LYS A 141 -14.50 -3.42 9.88
CA LYS A 141 -15.66 -2.75 9.25
C LYS A 141 -16.42 -3.69 8.33
N SER A 142 -15.72 -4.62 7.70
CA SER A 142 -16.29 -5.67 6.87
C SER A 142 -15.34 -6.88 6.81
N SER A 143 -15.92 -8.03 6.46
CA SER A 143 -15.21 -9.31 6.27
C SER A 143 -15.74 -10.00 5.02
N GLY A 144 -14.92 -10.83 4.40
CA GLY A 144 -15.20 -11.51 3.13
C GLY A 144 -13.90 -12.04 2.53
N ASP A 145 -13.78 -12.03 1.21
CA ASP A 145 -12.49 -12.32 0.52
C ASP A 145 -11.38 -11.34 0.93
N VAL A 146 -11.79 -10.11 1.27
CA VAL A 146 -10.95 -9.07 1.85
C VAL A 146 -11.65 -8.54 3.09
N SER A 147 -10.94 -8.52 4.21
CA SER A 147 -11.36 -7.86 5.44
C SER A 147 -10.88 -6.41 5.46
N VAL A 148 -11.75 -5.49 5.87
CA VAL A 148 -11.42 -4.07 6.01
C VAL A 148 -11.34 -3.71 7.48
N VAL A 149 -10.19 -3.20 7.92
CA VAL A 149 -9.92 -2.81 9.31
C VAL A 149 -9.54 -1.34 9.37
N GLU A 150 -10.28 -0.54 10.13
CA GLU A 150 -9.87 0.81 10.51
C GLU A 150 -9.03 0.76 11.78
N ALA A 151 -7.97 1.58 11.86
CA ALA A 151 -7.15 1.68 13.06
C ALA A 151 -6.41 3.03 13.09
N THR A 152 -5.68 3.28 14.18
CA THR A 152 -4.83 4.44 14.36
C THR A 152 -3.37 4.01 14.37
N VAL A 153 -2.55 4.55 13.47
CA VAL A 153 -1.11 4.34 13.45
C VAL A 153 -0.43 5.40 14.30
N PRO A 154 0.37 5.02 15.32
CA PRO A 154 1.07 5.98 16.16
C PRO A 154 2.02 6.87 15.35
N LYS A 155 2.10 8.15 15.73
CA LYS A 155 2.97 9.15 15.12
C LYS A 155 4.39 8.64 14.88
N ASP A 156 5.04 8.09 15.91
CA ASP A 156 6.45 7.70 15.82
C ASP A 156 6.68 6.57 14.80
N VAL A 157 5.66 5.73 14.57
CA VAL A 157 5.70 4.67 13.57
C VAL A 157 5.47 5.24 12.18
N ALA A 158 4.47 6.11 12.01
CA ALA A 158 4.18 6.76 10.74
C ALA A 158 5.32 7.68 10.27
N ALA A 159 5.88 8.49 11.18
CA ALA A 159 7.02 9.37 10.93
C ALA A 159 8.31 8.63 10.60
N GLY A 160 8.44 7.35 10.99
CA GLY A 160 9.55 6.50 10.62
C GLY A 160 9.57 6.08 9.15
N LEU A 161 8.44 6.22 8.44
CA LEU A 161 8.29 5.85 7.02
C LEU A 161 8.06 7.06 6.12
N VAL A 162 7.28 8.03 6.59
CA VAL A 162 6.92 9.21 5.81
C VAL A 162 7.38 10.45 6.58
N PRO A 163 8.44 11.13 6.10
CA PRO A 163 8.90 12.38 6.69
C PRO A 163 7.77 13.43 6.79
N GLY A 164 7.82 14.25 7.84
CA GLY A 164 6.86 15.34 8.05
C GLY A 164 5.57 14.95 8.80
N ILE A 165 5.33 13.67 9.06
CA ILE A 165 4.21 13.25 9.91
C ILE A 165 4.48 13.61 11.37
N SER A 166 3.58 14.38 11.98
CA SER A 166 3.73 14.93 13.33
C SER A 166 2.59 14.57 14.30
N ALA A 167 1.65 13.74 13.87
CA ALA A 167 0.54 13.25 14.69
C ALA A 167 0.20 11.79 14.36
N ASP A 168 -0.64 11.18 15.19
CA ASP A 168 -1.23 9.87 14.92
C ASP A 168 -2.07 9.94 13.62
N VAL A 169 -2.07 8.84 12.87
CA VAL A 169 -2.63 8.79 11.52
C VAL A 169 -3.75 7.76 11.48
N LYS A 170 -4.92 8.17 11.00
CA LYS A 170 -6.02 7.23 10.77
C LYS A 170 -5.69 6.38 9.56
N ALA A 171 -5.84 5.06 9.68
CA ALA A 171 -5.56 4.12 8.62
C ALA A 171 -6.74 3.19 8.35
N THR A 172 -6.91 2.82 7.09
CA THR A 172 -7.81 1.75 6.64
C THR A 172 -7.00 0.69 5.92
N PHE A 173 -7.02 -0.54 6.43
CA PHE A 173 -6.27 -1.67 5.92
C PHE A 173 -7.19 -2.68 5.25
N SER A 174 -6.82 -3.14 4.05
CA SER A 174 -7.48 -4.23 3.34
C SER A 174 -6.61 -5.48 3.42
N ILE A 175 -7.11 -6.55 4.04
CA ILE A 175 -6.35 -7.77 4.32
C ILE A 175 -7.04 -8.95 3.62
N ASP A 176 -6.30 -9.72 2.83
CA ASP A 176 -6.86 -10.91 2.17
C ASP A 176 -7.00 -12.11 3.11
N LYS A 177 -7.61 -13.19 2.60
CA LYS A 177 -7.79 -14.46 3.33
C LYS A 177 -6.49 -15.13 3.80
N ASP A 178 -5.36 -14.81 3.18
CA ASP A 178 -4.04 -15.35 3.51
C ASP A 178 -3.31 -14.42 4.52
N ASN A 179 -4.02 -13.42 5.04
CA ASN A 179 -3.54 -12.35 5.92
C ASN A 179 -2.53 -11.41 5.27
N LYS A 180 -2.42 -11.34 3.94
CA LYS A 180 -1.55 -10.36 3.30
C LYS A 180 -2.26 -9.01 3.19
N LEU A 181 -1.52 -7.94 3.49
CA LEU A 181 -2.01 -6.57 3.31
C LEU A 181 -2.11 -6.27 1.82
N LYS A 182 -3.32 -6.02 1.31
CA LYS A 182 -3.61 -5.69 -0.09
C LYS A 182 -3.54 -4.20 -0.37
N SER A 183 -4.02 -3.39 0.56
CA SER A 183 -3.96 -1.94 0.47
C SER A 183 -4.00 -1.27 1.83
N ALA A 184 -3.45 -0.08 1.93
CA ALA A 184 -3.56 0.79 3.09
C ALA A 184 -3.87 2.22 2.64
N LEU A 185 -4.89 2.83 3.22
CA LEU A 185 -5.20 4.25 3.07
C LEU A 185 -4.88 4.94 4.39
N PHE A 186 -4.00 5.94 4.35
CA PHE A 186 -3.66 6.79 5.48
C PHE A 186 -4.28 8.18 5.30
N GLU A 187 -5.04 8.63 6.28
CA GLU A 187 -5.64 9.97 6.31
C GLU A 187 -4.89 10.81 7.36
N LEU A 188 -4.11 11.79 6.90
CA LEU A 188 -3.38 12.69 7.77
C LEU A 188 -4.32 13.76 8.34
N PRO A 189 -4.04 14.32 9.53
CA PRO A 189 -4.89 15.37 10.14
C PRO A 189 -5.04 16.64 9.29
N GLY A 190 -4.08 16.93 8.42
CA GLY A 190 -4.13 18.04 7.48
C GLY A 190 -5.02 17.81 6.25
N GLY A 191 -5.69 16.64 6.16
CA GLY A 191 -6.57 16.27 5.06
C GLY A 191 -5.87 15.56 3.89
N GLN A 192 -4.55 15.41 3.92
CA GLN A 192 -3.80 14.65 2.93
C GLN A 192 -4.12 13.16 3.05
N LYS A 193 -4.10 12.46 1.92
CA LYS A 193 -4.30 11.01 1.86
C LYS A 193 -3.13 10.34 1.18
N ILE A 194 -2.72 9.20 1.72
CA ILE A 194 -1.70 8.35 1.13
C ILE A 194 -2.31 6.97 0.92
N ASP A 195 -2.48 6.59 -0.33
CA ASP A 195 -2.95 5.28 -0.75
C ASP A 195 -1.76 4.41 -1.13
N ILE A 196 -1.71 3.20 -0.57
CA ILE A 196 -0.71 2.18 -0.88
C ILE A 196 -1.44 0.93 -1.38
N GLY A 197 -1.02 0.38 -2.51
CA GLY A 197 -1.45 -0.92 -3.03
C GLY A 197 -0.31 -1.92 -3.03
N LEU A 198 -0.61 -3.18 -2.70
CA LEU A 198 0.35 -4.28 -2.69
C LEU A 198 -0.23 -5.51 -3.42
N THR A 199 0.46 -5.93 -4.48
CA THR A 199 0.09 -7.07 -5.32
C THR A 199 1.30 -7.94 -5.63
N ASP A 200 1.09 -9.04 -6.34
CA ASP A 200 2.17 -9.85 -6.91
C ASP A 200 3.23 -10.34 -5.90
N PHE A 201 2.78 -10.63 -4.68
CA PHE A 201 3.63 -11.12 -3.60
C PHE A 201 4.42 -12.36 -4.03
N ASP A 202 5.71 -12.34 -3.71
CA ASP A 202 6.64 -13.46 -3.90
C ASP A 202 6.79 -13.90 -5.37
N LYS A 203 6.33 -13.09 -6.33
CA LYS A 203 6.66 -13.29 -7.75
C LYS A 203 8.14 -13.01 -7.99
N PRO A 204 8.83 -13.78 -8.86
CA PRO A 204 10.22 -13.51 -9.19
C PRO A 204 10.41 -12.11 -9.77
N VAL A 205 11.28 -11.32 -9.14
CA VAL A 205 11.67 -9.98 -9.61
C VAL A 205 13.19 -9.98 -9.81
N THR A 206 13.62 -9.51 -10.97
CA THR A 206 15.04 -9.25 -11.25
C THR A 206 15.25 -7.75 -11.35
N VAL A 207 16.12 -7.22 -10.49
CA VAL A 207 16.54 -5.83 -10.49
C VAL A 207 18.01 -5.79 -10.89
N THR A 208 18.32 -5.12 -11.99
CA THR A 208 19.69 -5.01 -12.53
C THR A 208 19.99 -3.57 -12.83
N ALA A 209 21.23 -3.15 -12.58
CA ALA A 209 21.66 -1.81 -12.96
C ALA A 209 21.45 -1.59 -14.47
N PRO A 210 20.93 -0.42 -14.88
CA PRO A 210 20.82 -0.07 -16.29
C PRO A 210 22.21 0.06 -16.93
N ALA A 211 22.25 -0.17 -18.25
CA ALA A 211 23.44 -0.02 -19.09
C ALA A 211 23.86 1.45 -19.23
#